data_AF-A0A7C4ITG8-F1
#
_entry.id   AF-A0A7C4ITG8-F1
#
_cell.length_a   1.000
_cell.length_b   1.000
_cell.length_c   1.000
_cell.angle_alpha   90.00
_cell.angle_beta   90.00
_cell.angle_gamma   90.00
#
_symmetry.space_group_name_H-M   'P 1'
#
loop_
_entity.id
_entity.type
_entity.pdbx_description
1 polymer ?
#
loop_
_entity_poly.entity_id
_entity_poly.type
_entity_poly.pdbx_seq_one_letter_code
_entity_poly.pdbx_strand_id
1 'polypeptide(L)'
;MRKQLTPGRFAALAALLPMVWAFLVSAVIGLWPLGEQGSAAAAATLYDPTVPVNNLPDQQGWYYGYFSPDFVVDATTGVSGGLLRMNSTADLDDYAGYFSYNPMNLAAPALPFSLDRTPGFTLTFHARIAAEDHSGNPNRGGFSVLVVTDNNTKALELAFHTDRIFSYDAGFLPDQVALRATDVMTRYDLTVVGDNWSLAADSAPILSGPLVDYTGFPGLLVPIINVLIDPYERPHTIFFGDDTTSAGADVYLGEITLEPVPEPASVALMAGVALSAGVVLLHRIAKNRKRFKPGLHPIGRLAAPAAAFAIVGNYFGRRRRGDRINSRVFTHWLLFAAALGLTEPLVASAGDQLGVIEPRATAAADQKFTGPWNLSALKEPPKAEWGEKKGLVQQVYYQGEPWGGRPTRVFAYYGRPEEGQGPSPSNEPFPAMVLVHGGGGTAFAEWVELWVKRGYAALAMDLGGCGPDKQRLPDGGPAQDHS
;
A
#
# COMPACT_ATOMS: atom_id res chain seq x y z
N MET A 1 -46.77 66.77 31.22
CA MET A 1 -45.74 66.69 30.15
C MET A 1 -45.08 65.31 30.18
N ARG A 2 -45.41 64.42 29.23
CA ARG A 2 -44.75 63.11 29.06
C ARG A 2 -43.38 63.31 28.42
N LYS A 3 -42.29 62.93 29.10
CA LYS A 3 -40.95 62.81 28.49
C LYS A 3 -40.85 61.45 27.80
N GLN A 4 -40.70 61.47 26.48
CA GLN A 4 -40.40 60.30 25.67
C GLN A 4 -39.00 59.76 26.04
N LEU A 5 -38.93 58.50 26.45
CA LEU A 5 -37.67 57.75 26.59
C LEU A 5 -37.22 57.32 25.20
N THR A 6 -36.05 57.78 24.77
CA THR A 6 -35.45 57.46 23.47
C THR A 6 -35.05 55.97 23.36
N PRO A 7 -35.26 55.29 22.21
CA PRO A 7 -35.06 53.84 22.05
C PRO A 7 -33.59 53.35 22.07
N GLY A 8 -32.62 54.24 22.28
CA GLY A 8 -31.21 53.96 22.02
C GLY A 8 -30.46 53.11 23.06
N ARG A 9 -31.05 52.89 24.25
CA ARG A 9 -30.34 52.19 25.34
C ARG A 9 -30.65 50.69 25.46
N PHE A 10 -31.71 50.20 24.84
CA PHE A 10 -32.02 48.76 24.81
C PHE A 10 -31.32 48.00 23.68
N ALA A 11 -30.98 48.66 22.57
CA ALA A 11 -30.31 48.01 21.43
C ALA A 11 -28.86 47.59 21.72
N ALA A 12 -28.14 48.32 22.61
CA ALA A 12 -26.77 47.99 22.95
C ALA A 12 -26.66 46.76 23.88
N LEU A 13 -27.63 46.54 24.77
CA LEU A 13 -27.67 45.33 25.60
C LEU A 13 -28.15 44.09 24.82
N ALA A 14 -29.06 44.26 23.85
CA ALA A 14 -29.53 43.15 23.00
C ALA A 14 -28.45 42.63 22.03
N ALA A 15 -27.50 43.47 21.61
CA ALA A 15 -26.39 43.09 20.73
C ALA A 15 -25.23 42.38 21.48
N LEU A 16 -25.14 42.51 22.80
CA LEU A 16 -24.12 41.87 23.62
C LEU A 16 -24.51 40.45 24.06
N LEU A 17 -25.82 40.15 24.17
CA LEU A 17 -26.31 38.81 24.52
C LEU A 17 -25.86 37.69 23.54
N PRO A 18 -25.94 37.83 22.21
CA PRO A 18 -25.47 36.79 21.29
C PRO A 18 -23.94 36.66 21.27
N MET A 19 -23.21 37.72 21.62
CA MET A 19 -21.74 37.68 21.74
C MET A 19 -21.29 36.95 23.01
N VAL A 20 -21.98 37.14 24.13
CA VAL A 20 -21.73 36.40 25.38
C VAL A 20 -22.20 34.94 25.25
N TRP A 21 -23.28 34.68 24.51
CA TRP A 21 -23.70 33.32 24.14
C TRP A 21 -22.71 32.63 23.21
N ALA A 22 -22.16 33.31 22.20
CA ALA A 22 -21.11 32.74 21.35
C ALA A 22 -19.83 32.42 22.15
N PHE A 23 -19.46 33.28 23.11
CA PHE A 23 -18.33 33.05 24.01
C PHE A 23 -18.56 31.87 24.96
N LEU A 24 -19.78 31.70 25.48
CA LEU A 24 -20.16 30.58 26.34
C LEU A 24 -20.31 29.27 25.56
N VAL A 25 -20.79 29.30 24.31
CA VAL A 25 -20.85 28.10 23.44
C VAL A 25 -19.45 27.66 23.03
N SER A 26 -18.53 28.59 22.75
CA SER A 26 -17.11 28.24 22.52
C SER A 26 -16.40 27.73 23.77
N ALA A 27 -16.74 28.24 24.97
CA ALA A 27 -16.19 27.75 26.23
C ALA A 27 -16.77 26.39 26.66
N VAL A 28 -18.02 26.08 26.29
CA VAL A 28 -18.66 24.78 26.59
C VAL A 28 -18.22 23.69 25.60
N ILE A 29 -17.92 24.02 24.33
CA ILE A 29 -17.27 23.07 23.40
C ILE A 29 -15.82 22.76 23.84
N GLY A 30 -15.15 23.70 24.52
CA GLY A 30 -13.83 23.47 25.14
C GLY A 30 -13.84 22.68 26.45
N LEU A 31 -15.01 22.23 26.92
CA LEU A 31 -15.21 21.48 28.17
C LEU A 31 -15.95 20.15 27.95
N TRP A 32 -16.05 19.68 26.70
CA TRP A 32 -16.35 18.26 26.44
C TRP A 32 -15.28 17.42 27.15
N PRO A 33 -15.62 16.27 27.77
CA PRO A 33 -14.63 15.50 28.51
C PRO A 33 -13.43 15.27 27.59
N LEU A 34 -12.25 15.61 28.08
CA LEU A 34 -10.96 15.10 27.60
C LEU A 34 -11.00 13.58 27.84
N GLY A 35 -11.86 12.88 27.08
CA GLY A 35 -11.77 11.45 26.89
C GLY A 35 -10.43 11.23 26.22
N GLU A 36 -9.63 10.37 26.84
CA GLU A 36 -8.25 10.02 26.50
C GLU A 36 -7.90 10.41 25.06
N GLN A 37 -7.18 11.51 24.92
CA GLN A 37 -6.51 11.80 23.67
C GLN A 37 -5.50 10.67 23.47
N GLY A 38 -5.83 9.73 22.59
CA GLY A 38 -4.84 8.83 22.02
C GLY A 38 -3.72 9.71 21.48
N SER A 39 -2.50 9.53 22.00
CA SER A 39 -1.33 10.20 21.45
C SER A 39 -1.32 9.91 19.96
N ALA A 40 -1.38 10.94 19.11
CA ALA A 40 -1.03 10.77 17.70
C ALA A 40 0.36 10.11 17.69
N ALA A 41 0.49 9.00 16.97
CA ALA A 41 1.78 8.31 16.89
C ALA A 41 2.80 9.32 16.33
N ALA A 42 3.98 9.41 16.93
CA ALA A 42 5.04 10.25 16.40
C ALA A 42 5.59 9.63 15.11
N ALA A 43 6.18 10.46 14.24
CA ALA A 43 6.94 9.96 13.09
C ALA A 43 7.96 8.89 13.54
N ALA A 44 8.02 7.79 12.80
CA ALA A 44 8.88 6.66 13.10
C ALA A 44 9.82 6.41 11.92
N THR A 45 11.13 6.31 12.21
CA THR A 45 12.11 5.88 11.22
C THR A 45 11.99 4.38 11.01
N LEU A 46 11.71 3.96 9.77
CA LEU A 46 11.64 2.56 9.37
C LEU A 46 13.00 2.03 8.91
N TYR A 47 13.83 2.90 8.34
CA TYR A 47 15.18 2.57 7.90
C TYR A 47 16.07 3.82 7.93
N ASP A 48 17.28 3.67 8.48
CA ASP A 48 18.33 4.70 8.44
C ASP A 48 19.67 4.08 7.97
N PRO A 49 20.15 4.39 6.76
CA PRO A 49 21.43 3.87 6.25
C PRO A 49 22.66 4.45 6.96
N THR A 50 22.50 5.49 7.78
CA THR A 50 23.60 6.21 8.44
C THR A 50 24.00 5.62 9.78
N VAL A 51 23.23 4.66 10.31
CA VAL A 51 23.58 3.96 11.54
C VAL A 51 24.94 3.26 11.38
N PRO A 52 25.87 3.33 12.35
CA PRO A 52 27.21 2.75 12.17
C PRO A 52 27.26 1.21 12.13
N VAL A 53 26.25 0.56 12.71
CA VAL A 53 26.07 -0.90 12.79
C VAL A 53 24.61 -1.19 12.47
N ASN A 54 24.33 -2.31 11.83
CA ASN A 54 22.98 -2.68 11.38
C ASN A 54 22.42 -1.71 10.33
N ASN A 55 23.24 -1.33 9.34
CA ASN A 55 22.90 -0.30 8.36
C ASN A 55 22.20 -0.83 7.11
N LEU A 56 21.97 -2.13 7.01
CA LEU A 56 21.08 -2.71 6.00
C LEU A 56 19.65 -2.81 6.53
N PRO A 57 18.62 -2.71 5.65
CA PRO A 57 17.24 -2.77 6.10
C PRO A 57 16.87 -4.08 6.81
N ASP A 58 17.44 -5.22 6.40
CA ASP A 58 17.21 -6.53 7.02
C ASP A 58 17.73 -6.63 8.45
N GLN A 59 18.68 -5.76 8.81
CA GLN A 59 19.20 -5.59 10.16
C GLN A 59 18.39 -4.58 10.98
N GLN A 60 17.43 -3.89 10.35
CA GLN A 60 16.50 -2.92 10.94
C GLN A 60 15.03 -3.38 10.87
N GLY A 61 14.80 -4.68 10.67
CA GLY A 61 13.47 -5.29 10.74
C GLY A 61 12.76 -5.46 9.40
N TRP A 62 13.41 -5.14 8.27
CA TRP A 62 12.90 -5.50 6.95
C TRP A 62 13.25 -6.94 6.60
N TYR A 63 12.62 -7.47 5.57
CA TYR A 63 12.96 -8.76 4.99
C TYR A 63 13.47 -8.55 3.57
N TYR A 64 14.69 -8.98 3.28
CA TYR A 64 15.20 -9.01 1.91
C TYR A 64 14.66 -10.25 1.19
N GLY A 65 13.81 -10.03 0.19
CA GLY A 65 13.28 -11.06 -0.68
C GLY A 65 13.92 -10.96 -2.05
N TYR A 66 14.29 -12.11 -2.63
CA TYR A 66 14.82 -12.19 -3.98
C TYR A 66 14.35 -13.47 -4.67
N PHE A 67 14.31 -13.44 -5.99
CA PHE A 67 13.95 -14.58 -6.84
C PHE A 67 14.54 -14.37 -8.24
N SER A 68 15.10 -15.44 -8.80
CA SER A 68 15.41 -15.51 -10.23
C SER A 68 14.89 -16.84 -10.78
N PRO A 69 14.31 -16.88 -11.99
CA PRO A 69 13.88 -18.10 -12.67
C PRO A 69 14.98 -19.16 -12.83
N ASP A 70 16.24 -18.75 -12.97
CA ASP A 70 17.38 -19.66 -13.15
C ASP A 70 18.06 -20.06 -11.82
N PHE A 71 17.55 -19.53 -10.71
CA PHE A 71 18.04 -19.71 -9.33
C PHE A 71 19.45 -19.16 -9.06
N VAL A 72 19.98 -18.34 -9.97
CA VAL A 72 21.17 -17.52 -9.77
C VAL A 72 20.70 -16.08 -9.64
N VAL A 73 21.06 -15.41 -8.55
CA VAL A 73 20.66 -14.03 -8.30
C VAL A 73 21.89 -13.18 -8.40
N ASP A 74 21.92 -12.31 -9.42
CA ASP A 74 23.00 -11.37 -9.67
C ASP A 74 22.72 -9.98 -9.07
N ALA A 75 21.50 -9.76 -8.57
CA ALA A 75 21.11 -8.58 -7.83
C ALA A 75 21.96 -8.40 -6.57
N THR A 76 22.45 -7.18 -6.37
CA THR A 76 23.32 -6.83 -5.25
C THR A 76 22.71 -5.75 -4.37
N THR A 77 23.00 -5.82 -3.07
CA THR A 77 22.62 -4.81 -2.08
C THR A 77 23.79 -4.50 -1.15
N GLY A 78 23.92 -3.23 -0.72
CA GLY A 78 24.98 -2.81 0.19
C GLY A 78 24.92 -1.32 0.51
N VAL A 79 25.51 -0.92 1.64
CA VAL A 79 25.61 0.51 1.99
C VAL A 79 26.87 1.13 1.41
N SER A 80 26.74 2.24 0.68
CA SER A 80 27.85 3.03 0.15
C SER A 80 27.56 4.52 0.29
N GLY A 81 28.50 5.27 0.86
CA GLY A 81 28.36 6.72 1.05
C GLY A 81 27.21 7.13 1.97
N GLY A 82 26.81 6.28 2.92
CA GLY A 82 25.68 6.53 3.82
C GLY A 82 24.31 6.35 3.16
N LEU A 83 24.25 5.65 2.04
CA LEU A 83 23.03 5.30 1.31
C LEU A 83 23.01 3.79 1.08
N LEU A 84 21.82 3.20 1.11
CA LEU A 84 21.60 1.86 0.58
C LEU A 84 21.75 1.92 -0.93
N ARG A 85 22.50 1.00 -1.52
CA ARG A 85 22.52 0.73 -2.95
C ARG A 85 21.86 -0.62 -3.20
N MET A 86 20.89 -0.67 -4.09
CA MET A 86 20.29 -1.90 -4.62
C MET A 86 20.49 -1.89 -6.12
N ASN A 87 20.99 -2.98 -6.69
CA ASN A 87 21.27 -3.06 -8.11
C ASN A 87 20.81 -4.41 -8.67
N SER A 88 19.79 -4.38 -9.53
CA SER A 88 19.27 -5.52 -10.31
C SER A 88 19.62 -5.43 -11.80
N THR A 89 20.51 -4.52 -12.22
CA THR A 89 20.79 -4.33 -13.67
C THR A 89 21.68 -5.42 -14.28
N ALA A 90 22.17 -6.36 -13.47
CA ALA A 90 23.07 -7.41 -13.93
C ALA A 90 22.31 -8.53 -14.67
N ASP A 91 21.09 -8.84 -14.21
CA ASP A 91 20.16 -9.76 -14.86
C ASP A 91 18.73 -9.20 -14.72
N LEU A 92 18.04 -9.00 -15.84
CA LEU A 92 16.67 -8.46 -15.84
C LEU A 92 15.63 -9.48 -15.38
N ASP A 93 16.02 -10.74 -15.24
CA ASP A 93 15.17 -11.78 -14.67
C ASP A 93 15.17 -11.77 -13.13
N ASP A 94 16.03 -10.95 -12.50
CA ASP A 94 16.13 -10.83 -11.04
C ASP A 94 15.02 -9.97 -10.44
N TYR A 95 14.22 -10.61 -9.58
CA TYR A 95 13.40 -9.94 -8.57
C TYR A 95 14.23 -9.76 -7.30
N ALA A 96 14.32 -8.55 -6.75
CA ALA A 96 15.02 -8.31 -5.50
C ALA A 96 14.58 -7.04 -4.78
N GLY A 97 14.27 -7.13 -3.49
CA GLY A 97 13.89 -5.96 -2.70
C GLY A 97 13.61 -6.23 -1.24
N TYR A 98 13.23 -5.18 -0.53
CA TYR A 98 12.96 -5.21 0.91
C TYR A 98 11.47 -5.05 1.18
N PHE A 99 10.92 -5.98 1.95
CA PHE A 99 9.56 -5.95 2.47
C PHE A 99 9.54 -5.53 3.94
N SER A 100 8.53 -4.76 4.33
CA SER A 100 8.28 -4.39 5.74
C SER A 100 7.79 -5.56 6.59
N TYR A 101 7.61 -6.74 6.00
CA TYR A 101 7.22 -7.97 6.65
C TYR A 101 7.99 -9.15 6.06
N ASN A 102 8.05 -10.25 6.80
CA ASN A 102 8.61 -11.49 6.27
C ASN A 102 7.49 -12.36 5.65
N PRO A 103 7.48 -12.61 4.33
CA PRO A 103 6.47 -13.46 3.68
C PRO A 103 6.58 -14.93 4.10
N MET A 104 7.74 -15.35 4.59
CA MET A 104 8.00 -16.70 5.09
C MET A 104 7.66 -16.87 6.58
N ASN A 105 7.40 -15.78 7.31
CA ASN A 105 7.06 -15.80 8.73
C ASN A 105 5.80 -14.97 8.99
N LEU A 106 4.67 -15.65 9.26
CA LEU A 106 3.38 -15.00 9.53
C LEU A 106 3.40 -14.11 10.80
N ALA A 107 4.40 -14.24 11.67
CA ALA A 107 4.71 -13.24 12.68
C ALA A 107 5.56 -12.13 12.04
N ALA A 108 4.92 -11.15 11.41
CA ALA A 108 5.61 -9.98 10.87
C ALA A 108 6.28 -9.19 12.02
N PRO A 109 7.46 -8.58 11.82
CA PRO A 109 7.81 -7.41 12.61
C PRO A 109 6.72 -6.36 12.37
N ALA A 110 6.09 -5.90 13.44
CA ALA A 110 5.03 -4.89 13.33
C ALA A 110 5.67 -3.58 12.86
N LEU A 111 5.13 -3.00 11.78
CA LEU A 111 5.28 -1.56 11.55
C LEU A 111 4.99 -0.81 12.85
N PRO A 112 5.66 0.32 13.11
CA PRO A 112 5.51 1.07 14.36
C PRO A 112 4.05 1.48 14.63
N PHE A 113 3.24 1.57 13.58
CA PHE A 113 1.79 1.70 13.64
C PHE A 113 1.14 1.21 12.33
N SER A 114 -0.19 1.08 12.35
CA SER A 114 -1.01 0.65 11.21
C SER A 114 -0.92 1.62 10.03
N LEU A 115 -0.87 1.09 8.81
CA LEU A 115 -1.09 1.86 7.57
C LEU A 115 -2.59 2.18 7.39
N ASP A 116 -3.20 2.78 8.41
CA ASP A 116 -4.62 3.14 8.42
C ASP A 116 -4.85 4.35 7.52
N ARG A 117 -5.56 4.11 6.43
CA ARG A 117 -5.88 5.16 5.46
C ARG A 117 -6.92 6.14 5.95
N THR A 118 -7.71 5.82 6.98
CA THR A 118 -8.80 6.68 7.46
C THR A 118 -8.30 8.00 8.06
N PRO A 119 -7.40 7.99 9.06
CA PRO A 119 -6.67 9.19 9.46
C PRO A 119 -5.59 9.54 8.44
N GLY A 120 -5.04 8.54 7.76
CA GLY A 120 -4.00 8.65 6.74
C GLY A 120 -2.59 8.58 7.31
N PHE A 121 -1.62 8.44 6.40
CA PHE A 121 -0.19 8.38 6.72
C PHE A 121 0.65 8.94 5.57
N THR A 122 1.87 9.34 5.89
CA THR A 122 2.90 9.75 4.94
C THR A 122 4.10 8.82 5.07
N LEU A 123 4.44 8.15 3.97
CA LEU A 123 5.70 7.44 3.79
C LEU A 123 6.69 8.38 3.09
N THR A 124 7.73 8.78 3.80
CA THR A 124 8.80 9.61 3.25
C THR A 124 10.03 8.75 2.98
N PHE A 125 10.59 8.86 1.78
CA PHE A 125 11.84 8.20 1.42
C PHE A 125 12.69 9.10 0.51
N HIS A 126 13.99 8.85 0.48
CA HIS A 126 14.90 9.54 -0.43
C HIS A 126 15.45 8.56 -1.44
N ALA A 127 15.30 8.82 -2.74
CA ALA A 127 15.75 7.90 -3.77
C ALA A 127 16.48 8.62 -4.92
N ARG A 128 17.41 7.89 -5.53
CA ARG A 128 18.07 8.23 -6.79
C ARG A 128 18.18 6.98 -7.65
N ILE A 129 17.70 7.05 -8.89
CA ILE A 129 17.86 5.98 -9.88
C ILE A 129 19.09 6.31 -10.72
N ALA A 130 20.20 5.64 -10.46
CA ALA A 130 21.48 5.89 -11.13
C ALA A 130 21.54 5.26 -12.53
N ALA A 131 20.88 4.12 -12.70
CA ALA A 131 20.69 3.45 -13.98
C ALA A 131 19.38 2.66 -13.93
N GLU A 132 18.81 2.41 -15.11
CA GLU A 132 17.58 1.64 -15.26
C GLU A 132 17.57 1.01 -16.66
N ASP A 133 17.02 -0.19 -16.75
CA ASP A 133 16.88 -0.97 -17.98
C ASP A 133 15.50 -1.65 -17.97
N HIS A 134 14.57 -1.16 -18.79
CA HIS A 134 13.26 -1.76 -19.03
C HIS A 134 13.13 -2.33 -20.44
N SER A 135 14.25 -2.75 -21.04
CA SER A 135 14.25 -3.30 -22.40
C SER A 135 13.44 -4.59 -22.53
N GLY A 136 13.27 -5.34 -21.43
CA GLY A 136 12.39 -6.51 -21.35
C GLY A 136 10.90 -6.15 -21.39
N ASN A 137 10.50 -5.02 -20.78
CA ASN A 137 9.14 -4.50 -20.85
C ASN A 137 9.07 -2.99 -20.57
N PRO A 138 8.69 -2.13 -21.54
CA PRO A 138 8.67 -0.68 -21.37
C PRO A 138 7.63 -0.17 -20.36
N ASN A 139 6.74 -1.03 -19.90
CA ASN A 139 5.73 -0.71 -18.89
C ASN A 139 6.18 -1.09 -17.48
N ARG A 140 7.30 -1.80 -17.30
CA ARG A 140 7.82 -2.18 -15.97
C ARG A 140 9.01 -1.30 -15.58
N GLY A 141 9.16 -1.03 -14.30
CA GLY A 141 10.34 -0.36 -13.75
C GLY A 141 11.13 -1.32 -12.88
N GLY A 142 12.47 -1.28 -12.98
CA GLY A 142 13.35 -2.06 -12.12
C GLY A 142 13.46 -1.51 -10.68
N PHE A 143 12.72 -0.45 -10.37
CA PHE A 143 12.51 0.03 -9.01
C PHE A 143 11.04 0.42 -8.81
N SER A 144 10.40 -0.29 -7.91
CA SER A 144 9.03 -0.12 -7.47
C SER A 144 8.96 0.20 -5.98
N VAL A 145 7.94 0.99 -5.63
CA VAL A 145 7.49 1.24 -4.26
C VAL A 145 6.03 0.79 -4.17
N LEU A 146 5.79 -0.29 -3.44
CA LEU A 146 4.45 -0.82 -3.20
C LEU A 146 4.02 -0.51 -1.76
N VAL A 147 2.78 -0.06 -1.62
CA VAL A 147 2.10 0.14 -0.34
C VAL A 147 0.73 -0.54 -0.38
N VAL A 148 0.47 -1.44 0.57
CA VAL A 148 -0.87 -2.00 0.83
C VAL A 148 -1.33 -1.49 2.19
N THR A 149 -2.47 -0.79 2.21
CA THR A 149 -2.99 -0.13 3.41
C THR A 149 -3.53 -1.14 4.44
N ASP A 150 -4.34 -0.69 5.39
CA ASP A 150 -5.16 -1.49 6.29
C ASP A 150 -6.24 -2.33 5.57
N ASN A 151 -6.40 -2.18 4.26
CA ASN A 151 -7.33 -2.94 3.44
C ASN A 151 -6.62 -3.57 2.22
N ASN A 152 -6.86 -4.87 1.99
CA ASN A 152 -6.23 -5.67 0.94
C ASN A 152 -6.66 -5.34 -0.50
N THR A 153 -7.68 -4.49 -0.68
CA THR A 153 -8.14 -3.97 -1.99
C THR A 153 -7.75 -2.51 -2.21
N LYS A 154 -6.92 -1.97 -1.30
CA LYS A 154 -6.54 -0.56 -1.24
C LYS A 154 -5.02 -0.47 -1.19
N ALA A 155 -4.41 -0.55 -2.36
CA ALA A 155 -2.98 -0.55 -2.54
C ALA A 155 -2.52 0.46 -3.60
N LEU A 156 -1.22 0.66 -3.71
CA LEU A 156 -0.58 1.49 -4.71
C LEU A 156 0.80 0.90 -5.01
N GLU A 157 1.13 0.76 -6.28
CA GLU A 157 2.50 0.57 -6.72
C GLU A 157 2.94 1.75 -7.60
N LEU A 158 4.13 2.28 -7.31
CA LEU A 158 4.82 3.31 -8.08
C LEU A 158 6.10 2.73 -8.68
N ALA A 159 6.33 2.93 -9.97
CA ALA A 159 7.58 2.59 -10.63
C ALA A 159 8.37 3.85 -11.04
N PHE A 160 9.69 3.72 -11.02
CA PHE A 160 10.63 4.79 -11.32
C PHE A 160 11.51 4.39 -12.51
N HIS A 161 11.44 5.19 -13.57
CA HIS A 161 12.40 5.21 -14.66
C HIS A 161 13.32 6.41 -14.49
N THR A 162 14.42 6.46 -15.27
CA THR A 162 15.37 7.58 -15.20
C THR A 162 14.76 8.92 -15.59
N ASP A 163 13.68 8.93 -16.38
CA ASP A 163 13.04 10.13 -16.94
C ASP A 163 11.55 10.29 -16.57
N ARG A 164 10.96 9.34 -15.85
CA ARG A 164 9.56 9.40 -15.40
C ARG A 164 9.30 8.57 -14.15
N ILE A 165 8.21 8.92 -13.48
CA ILE A 165 7.64 8.17 -12.37
C ILE A 165 6.18 7.89 -12.73
N PHE A 166 5.69 6.68 -12.46
CA PHE A 166 4.31 6.34 -12.75
C PHE A 166 3.69 5.39 -11.75
N SER A 167 2.37 5.40 -11.63
CA SER A 167 1.61 4.37 -10.91
C SER A 167 1.10 3.29 -11.86
N TYR A 168 0.77 2.12 -11.33
CA TYR A 168 0.11 1.06 -12.09
C TYR A 168 -1.41 1.04 -11.89
N ASP A 169 -2.15 0.70 -12.94
CA ASP A 169 -3.55 0.25 -12.82
C ASP A 169 -3.64 -1.22 -12.39
N ALA A 170 -4.86 -1.73 -12.19
CA ALA A 170 -5.09 -3.13 -11.78
C ALA A 170 -4.61 -4.18 -12.82
N GLY A 171 -4.30 -3.76 -14.05
CA GLY A 171 -3.73 -4.58 -15.11
C GLY A 171 -2.21 -4.46 -15.22
N PHE A 172 -1.55 -3.78 -14.28
CA PHE A 172 -0.12 -3.50 -14.29
C PHE A 172 0.33 -2.70 -15.53
N LEU A 173 -0.52 -1.80 -16.00
CA LEU A 173 -0.17 -0.80 -17.01
C LEU A 173 0.07 0.57 -16.36
N PRO A 174 0.98 1.41 -16.89
CA PRO A 174 1.16 2.77 -16.40
C PRO A 174 -0.14 3.59 -16.48
N ASP A 175 -0.54 4.21 -15.37
CA ASP A 175 -1.72 5.08 -15.27
C ASP A 175 -1.33 6.55 -15.05
N GLN A 176 -1.08 6.97 -13.81
CA GLN A 176 -0.62 8.34 -13.54
C GLN A 176 0.87 8.43 -13.86
N VAL A 177 1.27 9.42 -14.68
CA VAL A 177 2.67 9.57 -15.13
C VAL A 177 3.17 11.00 -14.91
N ALA A 178 4.35 11.13 -14.33
CA ALA A 178 5.08 12.39 -14.18
C ALA A 178 6.42 12.28 -14.91
N LEU A 179 6.62 13.10 -15.94
CA LEU A 179 7.91 13.20 -16.63
C LEU A 179 8.88 14.02 -15.78
N ARG A 180 9.90 13.35 -15.24
CA ARG A 180 10.88 13.94 -14.33
C ARG A 180 12.14 13.06 -14.26
N ALA A 181 13.30 13.69 -14.30
CA ALA A 181 14.56 13.03 -14.05
C ALA A 181 14.65 12.51 -12.60
N THR A 182 15.06 11.26 -12.43
CA THR A 182 15.18 10.57 -11.12
C THR A 182 16.64 10.26 -10.75
N ASP A 183 17.59 10.76 -11.54
CA ASP A 183 19.04 10.59 -11.40
C ASP A 183 19.68 11.48 -10.32
N VAL A 184 18.88 12.26 -9.59
CA VAL A 184 19.29 13.06 -8.44
C VAL A 184 18.57 12.56 -7.19
N MET A 185 19.30 12.53 -6.06
CA MET A 185 18.73 12.20 -4.76
C MET A 185 17.59 13.17 -4.44
N THR A 186 16.37 12.64 -4.40
CA THR A 186 15.14 13.42 -4.26
C THR A 186 14.36 12.91 -3.06
N ARG A 187 13.80 13.83 -2.27
CA ARG A 187 12.86 13.46 -1.20
C ARG A 187 11.49 13.22 -1.81
N TYR A 188 10.92 12.05 -1.58
CA TYR A 188 9.56 11.69 -1.94
C TYR A 188 8.69 11.59 -0.70
N ASP A 189 7.57 12.31 -0.70
CA ASP A 189 6.54 12.22 0.33
C ASP A 189 5.29 11.58 -0.31
N LEU A 190 5.07 10.30 -0.04
CA LEU A 190 3.88 9.56 -0.46
C LEU A 190 2.84 9.61 0.66
N THR A 191 1.76 10.36 0.45
CA THR A 191 0.67 10.52 1.42
C THR A 191 -0.54 9.71 0.98
N VAL A 192 -1.15 8.97 1.91
CA VAL A 192 -2.41 8.24 1.71
C VAL A 192 -3.45 8.76 2.70
N VAL A 193 -4.63 9.14 2.19
CA VAL A 193 -5.79 9.56 3.01
C VAL A 193 -7.08 9.07 2.34
N GLY A 194 -7.91 8.36 3.09
CA GLY A 194 -9.13 7.72 2.61
C GLY A 194 -8.83 6.66 1.55
N ASP A 195 -9.36 6.85 0.35
CA ASP A 195 -9.14 5.99 -0.82
C ASP A 195 -8.17 6.63 -1.83
N ASN A 196 -7.49 7.73 -1.47
CA ASN A 196 -6.64 8.48 -2.37
C ASN A 196 -5.20 8.55 -1.86
N TRP A 197 -4.29 8.77 -2.81
CA TRP A 197 -2.89 9.01 -2.54
C TRP A 197 -2.38 10.23 -3.32
N SER A 198 -1.28 10.80 -2.84
CA SER A 198 -0.52 11.84 -3.54
C SER A 198 0.98 11.65 -3.30
N LEU A 199 1.78 11.89 -4.32
CA LEU A 199 3.23 11.88 -4.25
C LEU A 199 3.76 13.29 -4.49
N ALA A 200 4.61 13.77 -3.60
CA ALA A 200 5.38 14.99 -3.78
C ALA A 200 6.88 14.69 -3.88
N ALA A 201 7.59 15.42 -4.75
CA ALA A 201 9.04 15.40 -4.87
C ALA A 201 9.60 16.75 -4.41
N ASP A 202 10.45 16.75 -3.39
CA ASP A 202 10.98 17.95 -2.73
C ASP A 202 9.85 18.94 -2.35
N SER A 203 8.78 18.39 -1.76
CA SER A 203 7.54 19.09 -1.40
C SER A 203 6.68 19.62 -2.56
N ALA A 204 7.09 19.43 -3.82
CA ALA A 204 6.26 19.75 -4.98
C ALA A 204 5.38 18.55 -5.36
N PRO A 205 4.04 18.67 -5.40
CA PRO A 205 3.18 17.56 -5.82
C PRO A 205 3.45 17.19 -7.28
N ILE A 206 3.59 15.89 -7.55
CA ILE A 206 3.89 15.35 -8.89
C ILE A 206 2.87 14.34 -9.39
N LEU A 207 2.28 13.53 -8.50
CA LEU A 207 1.25 12.54 -8.85
C LEU A 207 0.17 12.49 -7.77
N SER A 208 -1.01 12.05 -8.15
CA SER A 208 -2.09 11.72 -7.24
C SER A 208 -3.09 10.81 -7.94
N GLY A 209 -3.74 9.92 -7.18
CA GLY A 209 -4.73 9.02 -7.75
C GLY A 209 -5.53 8.28 -6.68
N PRO A 210 -6.50 7.45 -7.11
CA PRO A 210 -7.15 6.50 -6.22
C PRO A 210 -6.21 5.33 -5.90
N LEU A 211 -6.41 4.71 -4.74
CA LEU A 211 -5.85 3.39 -4.43
C LEU A 211 -6.48 2.33 -5.35
N VAL A 212 -5.69 1.35 -5.72
CA VAL A 212 -5.99 0.32 -6.70
C VAL A 212 -6.28 -1.01 -6.02
N ASP A 213 -7.23 -1.74 -6.60
CA ASP A 213 -7.54 -3.12 -6.23
C ASP A 213 -6.76 -4.08 -7.14
N TYR A 214 -5.72 -4.69 -6.58
CA TYR A 214 -4.85 -5.63 -7.27
C TYR A 214 -5.23 -7.09 -7.05
N THR A 215 -6.43 -7.42 -6.52
CA THR A 215 -6.84 -8.84 -6.30
C THR A 215 -6.94 -9.66 -7.59
N GLY A 216 -6.80 -9.02 -8.75
CA GLY A 216 -6.64 -9.70 -10.04
C GLY A 216 -5.25 -10.30 -10.26
N PHE A 217 -4.27 -9.99 -9.41
CA PHE A 217 -2.92 -10.56 -9.47
C PHE A 217 -2.97 -12.06 -9.13
N PRO A 218 -2.43 -12.95 -9.97
CA PRO A 218 -2.54 -14.39 -9.74
C PRO A 218 -1.61 -14.92 -8.65
N GLY A 219 -0.81 -14.04 -8.02
CA GLY A 219 0.28 -14.41 -7.11
C GLY A 219 1.56 -14.84 -7.85
N LEU A 220 2.70 -14.71 -7.17
CA LEU A 220 3.99 -15.26 -7.59
C LEU A 220 4.15 -16.66 -7.02
N LEU A 221 4.12 -17.67 -7.88
CA LEU A 221 4.40 -19.05 -7.47
C LEU A 221 5.90 -19.21 -7.29
N VAL A 222 6.36 -19.48 -6.06
CA VAL A 222 7.75 -19.84 -5.77
C VAL A 222 7.86 -21.38 -5.82
N PRO A 223 8.37 -21.98 -6.92
CA PRO A 223 8.18 -23.41 -7.19
C PRO A 223 8.89 -24.32 -6.19
N ILE A 224 10.02 -23.88 -5.63
CA ILE A 224 10.86 -24.67 -4.72
C ILE A 224 10.17 -24.91 -3.36
N ILE A 225 9.32 -23.99 -2.93
CA ILE A 225 8.64 -24.05 -1.63
C ILE A 225 7.11 -24.18 -1.75
N ASN A 226 6.60 -24.21 -2.98
CA ASN A 226 5.16 -24.27 -3.30
C ASN A 226 4.33 -23.22 -2.53
N VAL A 227 4.89 -22.01 -2.41
CA VAL A 227 4.23 -20.87 -1.78
C VAL A 227 3.78 -19.92 -2.89
N LEU A 228 2.50 -19.56 -2.87
CA LEU A 228 1.97 -18.46 -3.64
C LEU A 228 2.15 -17.18 -2.82
N ILE A 229 3.05 -16.30 -3.25
CA ILE A 229 3.26 -15.00 -2.61
C ILE A 229 2.45 -13.97 -3.39
N ASP A 230 1.48 -13.37 -2.72
CA ASP A 230 0.78 -12.20 -3.22
C ASP A 230 1.12 -11.00 -2.32
N PRO A 231 2.04 -10.12 -2.77
CA PRO A 231 2.40 -8.95 -1.98
C PRO A 231 1.33 -7.86 -2.03
N TYR A 232 0.39 -7.91 -2.97
CA TYR A 232 -0.60 -6.84 -3.20
C TYR A 232 -1.84 -6.98 -2.31
N GLU A 233 -2.14 -8.18 -1.84
CA GLU A 233 -3.30 -8.44 -0.98
C GLU A 233 -2.97 -8.47 0.51
N ARG A 234 -1.69 -8.34 0.92
CA ARG A 234 -1.34 -8.38 2.34
C ARG A 234 -1.41 -6.99 2.96
N PRO A 235 -2.35 -6.71 3.89
CA PRO A 235 -2.42 -5.42 4.55
C PRO A 235 -1.14 -5.07 5.31
N HIS A 236 -0.88 -3.77 5.45
CA HIS A 236 0.30 -3.22 6.13
C HIS A 236 1.62 -3.61 5.48
N THR A 237 1.64 -3.64 4.16
CA THR A 237 2.83 -3.95 3.36
C THR A 237 3.45 -2.68 2.81
N ILE A 238 4.77 -2.57 2.95
CA ILE A 238 5.61 -1.66 2.18
C ILE A 238 6.70 -2.49 1.51
N PHE A 239 6.97 -2.22 0.25
CA PHE A 239 8.08 -2.82 -0.49
C PHE A 239 8.88 -1.74 -1.23
N PHE A 240 10.19 -1.93 -1.26
CA PHE A 240 11.14 -1.16 -2.06
C PHE A 240 12.07 -2.12 -2.80
N GLY A 241 12.12 -2.07 -4.12
CA GLY A 241 13.04 -2.88 -4.91
C GLY A 241 12.54 -3.17 -6.31
N ASP A 242 13.13 -4.16 -6.95
CA ASP A 242 12.71 -4.67 -8.25
C ASP A 242 11.67 -5.79 -8.06
N ASP A 243 10.46 -5.59 -8.59
CA ASP A 243 9.39 -6.57 -8.52
C ASP A 243 9.01 -7.18 -9.87
N THR A 244 9.91 -7.10 -10.84
CA THR A 244 9.73 -7.66 -12.17
C THR A 244 10.88 -8.57 -12.58
N THR A 245 10.62 -9.41 -13.58
CA THR A 245 11.65 -10.19 -14.30
C THR A 245 11.74 -9.66 -15.74
N SER A 246 11.62 -8.35 -15.91
CA SER A 246 11.62 -7.71 -17.24
C SER A 246 12.18 -6.29 -17.25
N ALA A 247 12.71 -5.85 -16.11
CA ALA A 247 13.41 -4.59 -15.95
C ALA A 247 14.47 -4.75 -14.84
N GLY A 248 15.34 -3.75 -14.70
CA GLY A 248 16.41 -3.70 -13.72
C GLY A 248 16.76 -2.25 -13.36
N ALA A 249 17.19 -1.98 -12.13
CA ALA A 249 17.63 -0.64 -11.73
C ALA A 249 18.83 -0.65 -10.77
N ASP A 250 19.66 0.40 -10.86
CA ASP A 250 20.71 0.73 -9.89
C ASP A 250 20.23 1.92 -9.05
N VAL A 251 19.81 1.64 -7.82
CA VAL A 251 19.08 2.57 -6.96
C VAL A 251 19.90 2.90 -5.73
N TYR A 252 19.90 4.17 -5.35
CA TYR A 252 20.39 4.64 -4.07
C TYR A 252 19.22 5.11 -3.22
N LEU A 253 19.05 4.55 -2.03
CA LEU A 253 17.97 4.83 -1.10
C LEU A 253 18.54 5.41 0.22
N GLY A 254 17.93 6.48 0.69
CA GLY A 254 18.24 7.13 1.96
C GLY A 254 17.34 6.66 3.10
N GLU A 255 17.14 7.53 4.09
CA GLU A 255 16.23 7.29 5.21
C GLU A 255 14.79 7.08 4.72
N ILE A 256 14.10 6.13 5.34
CA ILE A 256 12.66 5.87 5.19
C ILE A 256 11.97 6.16 6.52
N THR A 257 10.97 7.02 6.50
CA THR A 257 10.17 7.37 7.68
C THR A 257 8.69 7.23 7.39
N LEU A 258 7.93 6.91 8.43
CA LEU A 258 6.49 6.80 8.38
C LEU A 258 5.90 7.72 9.45
N GLU A 259 4.97 8.58 9.06
CA GLU A 259 4.29 9.52 9.96
C GLU A 259 2.77 9.41 9.77
N PRO A 260 1.95 9.34 10.83
CA PRO A 260 0.51 9.43 10.64
C PRO A 260 0.14 10.85 10.19
N VAL A 261 -0.82 10.97 9.28
CA VAL A 261 -1.38 12.28 8.93
C VAL A 261 -2.11 12.81 10.18
N PRO A 262 -1.84 14.05 10.63
CA PRO A 262 -2.48 14.58 11.83
C PRO A 262 -4.01 14.56 11.70
N GLU A 263 -4.69 13.98 12.69
CA GLU A 263 -6.15 13.90 12.75
C GLU A 263 -6.79 15.28 12.48
N PRO A 264 -7.93 15.37 11.78
CA PRO A 264 -8.61 16.62 11.49
C PRO A 264 -8.90 17.48 12.73
N ALA A 265 -9.12 16.85 13.89
CA ALA A 265 -9.30 17.54 15.17
C ALA A 265 -8.05 18.32 15.61
N SER A 266 -6.85 17.79 15.38
CA SER A 266 -5.56 18.46 15.61
C SER A 266 -5.40 19.70 14.72
N VAL A 267 -5.79 19.56 13.44
CA VAL A 267 -5.76 20.65 12.46
C VAL A 267 -6.77 21.74 12.82
N ALA A 268 -7.98 21.36 13.25
CA ALA A 268 -9.00 22.29 13.73
C ALA A 268 -8.58 23.03 15.02
N LEU A 269 -7.86 22.36 15.93
CA LEU A 269 -7.32 22.96 17.15
C LEU A 269 -6.21 23.96 16.83
N MET A 270 -5.29 23.61 15.91
CA MET A 270 -4.24 24.50 15.41
C MET A 270 -4.82 25.71 14.65
N ALA A 271 -5.86 25.50 13.84
CA ALA A 271 -6.60 26.57 13.19
C ALA A 271 -7.34 27.47 14.21
N GLY A 272 -7.90 26.89 15.28
CA GLY A 272 -8.52 27.61 16.38
C GLY A 272 -7.53 28.49 17.17
N VAL A 273 -6.31 27.99 17.40
CA VAL A 273 -5.22 28.76 18.03
C VAL A 273 -4.73 29.88 17.11
N ALA A 274 -4.59 29.63 15.80
CA ALA A 274 -4.20 30.64 14.82
C ALA A 274 -5.27 31.74 14.68
N LEU A 275 -6.56 31.38 14.66
CA LEU A 275 -7.68 32.33 14.60
C LEU A 275 -7.76 33.18 15.87
N SER A 276 -7.56 32.60 17.05
CA SER A 276 -7.57 33.33 18.32
C SER A 276 -6.35 34.28 18.45
N ALA A 277 -5.17 33.87 17.99
CA ALA A 277 -4.00 34.76 17.88
C ALA A 277 -4.24 35.94 16.91
N GLY A 278 -4.87 35.68 15.76
CA GLY A 278 -5.26 36.70 14.78
C GLY A 278 -6.27 37.71 15.35
N VAL A 279 -7.25 37.24 16.12
CA VAL A 279 -8.24 38.11 16.81
C VAL A 279 -7.57 38.95 17.89
N VAL A 280 -6.63 38.40 18.67
CA VAL A 280 -5.87 39.16 19.68
C VAL A 280 -4.99 40.24 19.03
N LEU A 281 -4.36 39.92 17.90
CA LEU A 281 -3.57 40.88 17.12
C LEU A 281 -4.44 42.01 16.56
N LEU A 282 -5.60 41.67 15.97
CA LEU A 282 -6.58 42.65 15.48
C LEU A 282 -7.14 43.51 16.62
N HIS A 283 -7.38 42.94 17.80
CA HIS A 283 -7.80 43.68 18.98
C HIS A 283 -6.70 44.65 19.46
N ARG A 284 -5.42 44.24 19.45
CA ARG A 284 -4.28 45.12 19.74
C ARG A 284 -4.16 46.27 18.74
N ILE A 285 -4.31 45.98 17.45
CA ILE A 285 -4.28 46.99 16.37
C ILE A 285 -5.45 47.98 16.52
N ALA A 286 -6.67 47.49 16.81
CA ALA A 286 -7.85 48.32 17.04
C ALA A 286 -7.73 49.19 18.30
N LYS A 287 -7.13 48.65 19.38
CA LYS A 287 -6.84 49.40 20.61
C LYS A 287 -5.79 50.49 20.38
N ASN A 288 -4.80 50.24 19.51
CA ASN A 288 -3.80 51.23 19.10
C ASN A 288 -4.34 52.28 18.11
N ARG A 289 -5.41 52.00 17.36
CA ARG A 289 -6.08 52.97 16.47
C ARG A 289 -6.81 54.09 17.21
N LYS A 290 -7.05 53.97 18.52
CA LYS A 290 -7.61 55.07 19.34
C LYS A 290 -6.67 56.29 19.50
N ARG A 291 -5.50 56.30 18.85
CA ARG A 291 -4.57 57.45 18.82
C ARG A 291 -4.69 58.35 17.59
N PHE A 292 -5.54 58.06 16.61
CA PHE A 292 -5.75 58.96 15.45
C PHE A 292 -7.08 59.72 15.57
N LYS A 293 -7.00 61.06 15.50
CA LYS A 293 -8.12 62.00 15.61
C LYS A 293 -9.13 61.83 14.46
N PRO A 294 -10.43 62.09 14.68
CA PRO A 294 -11.48 61.89 13.68
C PRO A 294 -11.61 63.10 12.75
N GLY A 295 -11.71 62.85 11.44
CA GLY A 295 -12.06 63.85 10.44
C GLY A 295 -12.51 63.20 9.14
N LEU A 296 -13.77 62.80 9.04
CA LEU A 296 -14.72 63.08 7.93
C LEU A 296 -16.05 62.31 8.12
N HIS A 297 -17.10 62.88 7.52
CA HIS A 297 -18.55 62.71 7.72
C HIS A 297 -19.21 61.37 7.28
N PRO A 298 -20.50 61.13 7.61
CA PRO A 298 -21.05 59.81 7.90
C PRO A 298 -21.60 59.09 6.66
N ILE A 299 -21.31 57.80 6.54
CA ILE A 299 -22.05 56.87 5.67
C ILE A 299 -23.00 56.07 6.57
N GLY A 300 -24.24 55.95 6.09
CA GLY A 300 -25.41 55.48 6.84
C GLY A 300 -25.31 54.07 7.44
N ARG A 301 -26.22 53.85 8.39
CA ARG A 301 -26.53 52.61 9.10
C ARG A 301 -26.50 51.38 8.17
N LEU A 302 -25.72 50.37 8.56
CA LEU A 302 -25.96 48.97 8.22
C LEU A 302 -25.82 48.13 9.50
N ALA A 303 -26.86 47.35 9.78
CA ALA A 303 -26.92 46.37 10.87
C ALA A 303 -26.07 45.12 10.51
N ALA A 304 -25.55 44.43 11.53
CA ALA A 304 -24.94 43.11 11.39
C ALA A 304 -25.99 42.02 11.09
N PRO A 305 -25.66 40.83 10.55
CA PRO A 305 -24.36 40.29 10.18
C PRO A 305 -24.34 39.81 8.70
N ALA A 306 -23.97 40.71 7.78
CA ALA A 306 -23.58 40.34 6.40
C ALA A 306 -22.32 41.10 5.94
N ALA A 307 -21.71 41.88 6.83
CA ALA A 307 -20.59 42.78 6.51
C ALA A 307 -19.20 42.15 6.73
N ALA A 308 -19.10 40.91 7.22
CA ALA A 308 -17.81 40.22 7.32
C ALA A 308 -17.33 39.64 5.98
N PHE A 309 -18.22 39.42 5.01
CA PHE A 309 -17.89 38.91 3.68
C PHE A 309 -17.77 40.00 2.59
N ALA A 310 -18.15 41.25 2.87
CA ALA A 310 -18.22 42.32 1.86
C ALA A 310 -17.14 43.42 1.99
N ILE A 311 -16.23 43.35 2.97
CA ILE A 311 -15.21 44.40 3.19
C ILE A 311 -13.89 44.13 2.44
N VAL A 312 -13.60 42.88 2.02
CA VAL A 312 -12.41 42.59 1.19
C VAL A 312 -12.71 42.75 -0.31
N GLY A 313 -13.93 42.40 -0.74
CA GLY A 313 -14.34 42.51 -2.16
C GLY A 313 -14.54 43.95 -2.65
N ASN A 314 -14.92 44.89 -1.79
CA ASN A 314 -15.14 46.29 -2.19
C ASN A 314 -13.94 47.22 -1.99
N TYR A 315 -12.80 46.73 -1.48
CA TYR A 315 -11.57 47.53 -1.41
C TYR A 315 -10.79 47.55 -2.74
N PHE A 316 -11.07 46.61 -3.67
CA PHE A 316 -10.42 46.55 -4.99
C PHE A 316 -11.32 47.00 -6.16
N GLY A 317 -12.53 47.49 -5.89
CA GLY A 317 -13.56 47.76 -6.91
C GLY A 317 -13.65 49.18 -7.47
N ARG A 318 -12.74 50.12 -7.11
CA ARG A 318 -12.75 51.48 -7.70
C ARG A 318 -11.36 52.13 -7.77
N ARG A 319 -10.63 51.92 -8.87
CA ARG A 319 -10.16 53.00 -9.79
C ARG A 319 -9.08 52.55 -10.79
N ARG A 320 -9.33 53.00 -12.03
CA ARG A 320 -8.48 53.37 -13.17
C ARG A 320 -7.55 52.33 -13.82
N ARG A 321 -7.80 52.22 -15.13
CA ARG A 321 -7.07 51.59 -16.22
C ARG A 321 -5.55 51.86 -16.10
N GLY A 322 -4.76 50.79 -15.98
CA GLY A 322 -3.29 50.82 -16.13
C GLY A 322 -2.46 50.47 -14.90
N ASP A 323 -2.66 49.30 -14.29
CA ASP A 323 -1.68 48.66 -13.40
C ASP A 323 -1.82 47.13 -13.45
N ARG A 324 -0.69 46.41 -13.56
CA ARG A 324 -0.64 44.94 -13.63
C ARG A 324 -0.96 44.34 -12.24
N ILE A 325 -1.95 43.44 -12.19
CA ILE A 325 -2.25 42.65 -11.00
C ILE A 325 -1.15 41.59 -10.81
N ASN A 326 -0.55 41.54 -9.61
CA ASN A 326 0.40 40.51 -9.22
C ASN A 326 -0.39 39.23 -8.89
N SER A 327 -0.37 38.25 -9.79
CA SER A 327 -1.25 37.07 -9.83
C SER A 327 -1.04 36.03 -8.73
N ARG A 328 -0.21 36.27 -7.72
CA ARG A 328 0.18 35.26 -6.72
C ARG A 328 -0.77 35.10 -5.54
N VAL A 329 -1.62 36.09 -5.23
CA VAL A 329 -2.48 36.05 -4.03
C VAL A 329 -3.86 35.43 -4.30
N PHE A 330 -4.33 35.48 -5.56
CA PHE A 330 -5.62 34.87 -5.94
C PHE A 330 -5.52 33.35 -6.12
N THR A 331 -4.36 32.85 -6.57
CA THR A 331 -4.08 31.41 -6.74
C THR A 331 -3.99 30.66 -5.40
N HIS A 332 -3.52 31.32 -4.33
CA HIS A 332 -3.42 30.71 -3.00
C HIS A 332 -4.79 30.52 -2.31
N TRP A 333 -5.82 31.25 -2.73
CA TRP A 333 -7.16 31.12 -2.16
C TRP A 333 -8.01 30.02 -2.81
N LEU A 334 -7.79 29.74 -4.09
CA LEU A 334 -8.45 28.65 -4.81
C LEU A 334 -7.89 27.27 -4.40
N LEU A 335 -6.59 27.18 -4.15
CA LEU A 335 -5.95 25.96 -3.64
C LEU A 335 -6.41 25.61 -2.20
N PHE A 336 -6.75 26.61 -1.39
CA PHE A 336 -7.25 26.40 -0.03
C PHE A 336 -8.72 25.91 0.02
N ALA A 337 -9.53 26.27 -1.00
CA ALA A 337 -10.92 25.80 -1.11
C ALA A 337 -11.02 24.37 -1.69
N ALA A 338 -10.09 23.99 -2.58
CA ALA A 338 -9.99 22.62 -3.10
C ALA A 338 -9.54 21.61 -2.02
N ALA A 339 -8.66 22.02 -1.10
CA ALA A 339 -8.19 21.19 0.01
C ALA A 339 -9.25 20.88 1.09
N LEU A 340 -10.42 21.52 1.05
CA LEU A 340 -11.52 21.34 2.02
C LEU A 340 -12.76 20.67 1.43
N GLY A 341 -12.71 20.17 0.18
CA GLY A 341 -13.80 19.36 -0.40
C GLY A 341 -15.14 20.08 -0.57
N LEU A 342 -15.17 21.42 -0.60
CA LEU A 342 -16.41 22.21 -0.70
C LEU A 342 -16.78 22.65 -2.13
N THR A 343 -16.32 21.93 -3.15
CA THR A 343 -16.77 22.16 -4.54
C THR A 343 -17.27 20.86 -5.15
N GLU A 344 -18.59 20.75 -5.26
CA GLU A 344 -19.28 19.76 -6.10
C GLU A 344 -18.83 19.92 -7.57
N PRO A 345 -18.53 18.82 -8.30
CA PRO A 345 -18.28 18.91 -9.73
C PRO A 345 -19.60 19.08 -10.49
N LEU A 346 -19.72 20.18 -11.22
CA LEU A 346 -20.73 20.32 -12.29
C LEU A 346 -20.40 19.31 -13.40
N VAL A 347 -21.05 18.15 -13.38
CA VAL A 347 -21.08 17.24 -14.53
C VAL A 347 -22.06 17.81 -15.56
N ALA A 348 -21.52 18.39 -16.61
CA ALA A 348 -22.28 18.74 -17.81
C ALA A 348 -22.60 17.46 -18.58
N SER A 349 -23.89 17.13 -18.71
CA SER A 349 -24.32 16.04 -19.59
C SER A 349 -24.27 16.51 -21.05
N ALA A 350 -23.46 15.85 -21.87
CA ALA A 350 -23.60 15.89 -23.31
C ALA A 350 -23.76 14.44 -23.77
N GLY A 351 -24.98 14.13 -24.21
CA GLY A 351 -25.33 12.83 -24.72
C GLY A 351 -24.86 12.61 -26.15
N ASP A 352 -24.82 11.31 -26.44
CA ASP A 352 -25.22 10.67 -27.68
C ASP A 352 -24.19 10.39 -28.80
N GLN A 353 -24.26 9.11 -29.16
CA GLN A 353 -23.87 8.42 -30.39
C GLN A 353 -22.44 7.89 -30.45
N LEU A 354 -22.30 6.56 -30.25
CA LEU A 354 -21.51 5.69 -31.12
C LEU A 354 -21.93 4.21 -30.93
N GLY A 355 -22.58 3.68 -31.98
CA GLY A 355 -22.62 2.30 -32.45
C GLY A 355 -22.62 1.13 -31.45
N VAL A 356 -23.79 0.50 -31.29
CA VAL A 356 -23.94 -0.89 -30.88
C VAL A 356 -23.27 -1.80 -31.92
N ILE A 357 -22.21 -2.51 -31.54
CA ILE A 357 -21.68 -3.65 -32.30
C ILE A 357 -22.18 -4.91 -31.59
N GLU A 358 -23.04 -5.67 -32.27
CA GLU A 358 -23.53 -6.96 -31.79
C GLU A 358 -22.40 -8.02 -31.68
N PRO A 359 -22.48 -8.94 -30.70
CA PRO A 359 -21.48 -9.97 -30.51
C PRO A 359 -21.56 -11.03 -31.62
N ARG A 360 -20.48 -11.17 -32.39
CA ARG A 360 -20.34 -12.24 -33.37
C ARG A 360 -20.03 -13.56 -32.67
N ALA A 361 -20.89 -14.54 -32.96
CA ALA A 361 -20.86 -15.98 -32.72
C ALA A 361 -19.53 -16.61 -32.23
N THR A 362 -19.70 -17.40 -31.17
CA THR A 362 -18.82 -18.43 -30.59
C THR A 362 -17.96 -19.19 -31.61
N ALA A 363 -16.65 -19.00 -31.54
CA ALA A 363 -15.68 -19.97 -32.04
C ALA A 363 -15.45 -21.05 -30.96
N ALA A 364 -15.43 -22.30 -31.39
CA ALA A 364 -15.28 -23.49 -30.55
C ALA A 364 -14.03 -23.42 -29.67
N ALA A 365 -14.18 -23.83 -28.41
CA ALA A 365 -13.08 -23.95 -27.45
C ALA A 365 -12.01 -24.92 -27.98
N ASP A 366 -10.83 -24.39 -28.27
CA ASP A 366 -9.62 -25.18 -28.50
C ASP A 366 -9.36 -26.07 -27.27
N GLN A 367 -9.18 -27.38 -27.49
CA GLN A 367 -8.69 -28.26 -26.44
C GLN A 367 -7.26 -27.82 -26.09
N LYS A 368 -7.09 -27.30 -24.87
CA LYS A 368 -5.79 -26.92 -24.32
C LYS A 368 -4.84 -28.11 -24.45
N PHE A 369 -3.73 -27.93 -25.16
CA PHE A 369 -2.66 -28.91 -25.28
C PHE A 369 -2.02 -29.13 -23.90
N THR A 370 -2.19 -30.32 -23.32
CA THR A 370 -1.74 -30.64 -21.95
C THR A 370 -0.42 -31.40 -21.92
N GLY A 371 0.44 -31.23 -22.93
CA GLY A 371 1.73 -31.93 -23.02
C GLY A 371 1.59 -33.44 -23.31
N PRO A 372 2.64 -34.25 -23.05
CA PRO A 372 2.66 -35.70 -23.36
C PRO A 372 1.78 -36.56 -22.43
N TRP A 373 1.02 -35.93 -21.53
CA TRP A 373 0.34 -36.59 -20.41
C TRP A 373 -1.03 -37.15 -20.80
N ASN A 374 -1.26 -38.43 -20.50
CA ASN A 374 -2.58 -39.03 -20.57
C ASN A 374 -3.39 -38.66 -19.32
N LEU A 375 -4.03 -37.49 -19.33
CA LEU A 375 -4.77 -36.97 -18.18
C LEU A 375 -5.93 -37.86 -17.72
N SER A 376 -6.53 -38.62 -18.63
CA SER A 376 -7.60 -39.56 -18.27
C SER A 376 -7.05 -40.69 -17.39
N ALA A 377 -5.86 -41.22 -17.73
CA ALA A 377 -5.20 -42.22 -16.91
C ALA A 377 -4.70 -41.66 -15.57
N LEU A 378 -4.16 -40.44 -15.57
CA LEU A 378 -3.63 -39.79 -14.36
C LEU A 378 -4.70 -39.37 -13.33
N LYS A 379 -5.98 -39.33 -13.73
CA LYS A 379 -7.11 -39.07 -12.82
C LYS A 379 -7.57 -40.29 -12.05
N GLU A 380 -7.15 -41.49 -12.45
CA GLU A 380 -7.52 -42.72 -11.76
C GLU A 380 -6.60 -42.92 -10.54
N PRO A 381 -7.15 -43.26 -9.34
CA PRO A 381 -6.33 -43.53 -8.17
C PRO A 381 -5.37 -44.71 -8.42
N PRO A 382 -4.06 -44.55 -8.16
CA PRO A 382 -3.12 -45.65 -8.32
C PRO A 382 -3.36 -46.74 -7.28
N LYS A 383 -2.89 -47.97 -7.57
CA LYS A 383 -2.82 -49.02 -6.55
C LYS A 383 -1.93 -48.56 -5.41
N ALA A 384 -2.40 -48.70 -4.17
CA ALA A 384 -1.68 -48.27 -2.99
C ALA A 384 -1.73 -49.35 -1.89
N GLU A 385 -0.63 -49.49 -1.17
CA GLU A 385 -0.44 -50.36 -0.02
C GLU A 385 -0.13 -49.50 1.21
N TRP A 386 -0.75 -49.83 2.33
CA TRP A 386 -0.58 -49.08 3.57
C TRP A 386 0.49 -49.72 4.45
N GLY A 387 1.40 -48.91 4.95
CA GLY A 387 2.45 -49.33 5.89
C GLY A 387 2.13 -48.93 7.34
N GLU A 388 3.18 -48.73 8.12
CA GLU A 388 3.10 -48.37 9.54
C GLU A 388 2.33 -47.06 9.76
N LYS A 389 1.50 -47.03 10.81
CA LYS A 389 0.81 -45.83 11.29
C LYS A 389 1.39 -45.39 12.64
N LYS A 390 1.81 -44.13 12.73
CA LYS A 390 2.31 -43.50 13.95
C LYS A 390 1.57 -42.18 14.17
N GLY A 391 0.71 -42.15 15.18
CA GLY A 391 -0.12 -40.98 15.47
C GLY A 391 -1.04 -40.62 14.31
N LEU A 392 -0.94 -39.38 13.84
CA LEU A 392 -1.73 -38.82 12.73
C LEU A 392 -1.19 -39.20 11.34
N VAL A 393 -0.01 -39.83 11.27
CA VAL A 393 0.70 -40.10 10.02
C VAL A 393 0.76 -41.60 9.77
N GLN A 394 0.54 -41.98 8.51
CA GLN A 394 0.57 -43.36 8.03
C GLN A 394 1.41 -43.45 6.77
N GLN A 395 2.27 -44.45 6.70
CA GLN A 395 3.03 -44.78 5.49
C GLN A 395 2.08 -45.27 4.39
N VAL A 396 2.34 -44.86 3.16
CA VAL A 396 1.66 -45.36 1.97
C VAL A 396 2.69 -45.61 0.86
N TYR A 397 2.52 -46.71 0.15
CA TYR A 397 3.31 -47.08 -1.00
C TYR A 397 2.38 -47.18 -2.19
N TYR A 398 2.53 -46.32 -3.20
CA TYR A 398 1.64 -46.32 -4.36
C TYR A 398 2.39 -46.53 -5.66
N GLN A 399 1.67 -47.06 -6.64
CA GLN A 399 2.19 -47.30 -7.98
C GLN A 399 2.60 -45.99 -8.65
N GLY A 400 3.86 -45.89 -9.07
CA GLY A 400 4.39 -44.79 -9.87
C GLY A 400 4.37 -45.07 -11.37
N GLU A 401 4.82 -44.09 -12.14
CA GLU A 401 4.98 -44.24 -13.59
C GLU A 401 6.05 -45.29 -13.94
N PRO A 402 5.81 -46.15 -14.95
CA PRO A 402 6.81 -47.11 -15.38
C PRO A 402 8.11 -46.44 -15.84
N TRP A 403 9.26 -46.95 -15.40
CA TRP A 403 10.58 -46.46 -15.80
C TRP A 403 11.36 -47.58 -16.49
N GLY A 404 11.86 -47.32 -17.70
CA GLY A 404 12.54 -48.34 -18.52
C GLY A 404 11.68 -49.58 -18.81
N GLY A 405 10.36 -49.41 -18.91
CA GLY A 405 9.40 -50.50 -19.11
C GLY A 405 9.09 -51.33 -17.86
N ARG A 406 9.59 -50.95 -16.68
CA ARG A 406 9.36 -51.63 -15.41
C ARG A 406 8.40 -50.83 -14.54
N PRO A 407 7.43 -51.47 -13.84
CA PRO A 407 6.62 -50.80 -12.83
C PRO A 407 7.50 -50.18 -11.74
N THR A 408 7.09 -49.04 -11.21
CA THR A 408 7.76 -48.38 -10.08
C THR A 408 6.80 -48.20 -8.90
N ARG A 409 7.36 -48.01 -7.71
CA ARG A 409 6.64 -47.73 -6.48
C ARG A 409 7.22 -46.47 -5.83
N VAL A 410 6.31 -45.64 -5.33
CA VAL A 410 6.62 -44.40 -4.59
C VAL A 410 6.24 -44.60 -3.14
N PHE A 411 7.15 -44.25 -2.24
CA PHE A 411 6.87 -44.17 -0.81
C PHE A 411 6.41 -42.76 -0.44
N ALA A 412 5.43 -42.67 0.44
CA ALA A 412 4.97 -41.41 1.01
C ALA A 412 4.46 -41.57 2.45
N TYR A 413 4.43 -40.44 3.16
CA TYR A 413 3.66 -40.27 4.37
C TYR A 413 2.33 -39.62 4.03
N TYR A 414 1.25 -40.16 4.57
CA TYR A 414 -0.11 -39.64 4.42
C TYR A 414 -0.75 -39.40 5.79
N GLY A 415 -1.59 -38.39 5.88
CA GLY A 415 -2.40 -38.17 7.06
C GLY A 415 -3.65 -37.37 6.70
N ARG A 416 -4.68 -37.49 7.52
CA ARG A 416 -5.89 -36.67 7.41
C ARG A 416 -6.47 -36.39 8.79
N PRO A 417 -7.24 -35.31 8.95
CA PRO A 417 -7.96 -35.07 10.18
C PRO A 417 -9.02 -36.14 10.42
N GLU A 418 -9.43 -36.31 11.67
CA GLU A 418 -10.61 -37.11 12.01
C GLU A 418 -11.87 -36.43 11.48
N GLU A 419 -12.91 -37.21 11.18
CA GLU A 419 -14.19 -36.65 10.72
C GLU A 419 -14.74 -35.64 11.74
N GLY A 420 -15.07 -34.44 11.27
CA GLY A 420 -15.53 -33.33 12.11
C GLY A 420 -14.42 -32.47 12.73
N GLN A 421 -13.14 -32.76 12.49
CA GLN A 421 -12.01 -31.92 12.90
C GLN A 421 -11.38 -31.25 11.67
N GLY A 422 -11.72 -30.00 11.37
CA GLY A 422 -11.14 -29.26 10.24
C GLY A 422 -12.04 -28.12 9.76
N PRO A 423 -11.58 -27.25 8.85
CA PRO A 423 -12.39 -26.16 8.29
C PRO A 423 -13.53 -26.65 7.39
N SER A 424 -13.54 -27.94 7.03
CA SER A 424 -14.57 -28.57 6.21
C SER A 424 -15.83 -28.87 7.04
N PRO A 425 -17.03 -28.44 6.63
CA PRO A 425 -18.29 -28.87 7.21
C PRO A 425 -18.38 -30.41 7.25
N SER A 426 -19.11 -30.96 8.23
CA SER A 426 -19.34 -32.40 8.31
C SER A 426 -19.93 -32.94 7.00
N ASN A 427 -19.24 -33.89 6.35
CA ASN A 427 -19.53 -34.51 5.04
C ASN A 427 -18.91 -33.86 3.78
N GLU A 428 -18.05 -32.84 3.89
CA GLU A 428 -17.27 -32.34 2.75
C GLU A 428 -15.84 -32.92 2.72
N PRO A 429 -15.27 -33.27 1.54
CA PRO A 429 -13.89 -33.73 1.44
C PRO A 429 -12.91 -32.72 2.05
N PHE A 430 -11.90 -33.19 2.77
CA PHE A 430 -10.85 -32.31 3.28
C PHE A 430 -10.09 -31.66 2.12
N PRO A 431 -9.68 -30.39 2.26
CA PRO A 431 -8.70 -29.83 1.33
C PRO A 431 -7.41 -30.66 1.39
N ALA A 432 -6.85 -30.95 0.22
CA ALA A 432 -5.65 -31.78 0.08
C ALA A 432 -4.39 -30.91 0.01
N MET A 433 -3.31 -31.37 0.66
CA MET A 433 -1.98 -30.75 0.64
C MET A 433 -0.96 -31.78 0.14
N VAL A 434 -0.29 -31.48 -0.97
CA VAL A 434 0.80 -32.30 -1.50
C VAL A 434 2.12 -31.60 -1.22
N LEU A 435 3.03 -32.31 -0.58
CA LEU A 435 4.29 -31.80 -0.04
C LEU A 435 5.45 -32.42 -0.81
N VAL A 436 6.23 -31.57 -1.46
CA VAL A 436 7.31 -31.96 -2.38
C VAL A 436 8.61 -31.44 -1.80
N HIS A 437 9.59 -32.33 -1.62
CA HIS A 437 10.91 -31.94 -1.10
C HIS A 437 11.86 -31.52 -2.24
N GLY A 438 12.84 -30.68 -1.93
CA GLY A 438 13.93 -30.32 -2.86
C GLY A 438 14.91 -31.46 -3.13
N GLY A 439 15.84 -31.25 -4.07
CA GLY A 439 16.86 -32.24 -4.43
C GLY A 439 17.69 -32.74 -3.24
N GLY A 440 17.89 -34.06 -3.16
CA GLY A 440 18.59 -34.71 -2.03
C GLY A 440 17.78 -34.83 -0.74
N GLY A 441 16.51 -34.41 -0.75
CA GLY A 441 15.57 -34.58 0.36
C GLY A 441 14.96 -35.98 0.46
N THR A 442 13.89 -36.11 1.26
CA THR A 442 13.09 -37.33 1.40
C THR A 442 11.64 -37.00 1.76
N ALA A 443 10.78 -38.00 1.90
CA ALA A 443 9.46 -37.84 2.50
C ALA A 443 9.56 -37.46 3.99
N PHE A 444 8.92 -36.36 4.41
CA PHE A 444 8.92 -35.88 5.81
C PHE A 444 7.58 -36.14 6.49
N ALA A 445 7.55 -36.98 7.52
CA ALA A 445 6.35 -37.28 8.30
C ALA A 445 5.86 -36.06 9.10
N GLU A 446 6.80 -35.23 9.57
CA GLU A 446 6.54 -34.04 10.38
C GLU A 446 5.75 -32.99 9.59
N TRP A 447 6.00 -32.89 8.28
CA TRP A 447 5.26 -31.98 7.42
C TRP A 447 3.80 -32.42 7.27
N VAL A 448 3.57 -33.73 7.12
CA VAL A 448 2.21 -34.29 7.08
C VAL A 448 1.48 -34.03 8.38
N GLU A 449 2.10 -34.32 9.52
CA GLU A 449 1.49 -34.10 10.84
C GLU A 449 1.09 -32.63 11.05
N LEU A 450 1.95 -31.70 10.65
CA LEU A 450 1.71 -30.26 10.75
C LEU A 450 0.45 -29.83 9.97
N TRP A 451 0.30 -30.29 8.73
CA TRP A 451 -0.83 -29.92 7.88
C TRP A 451 -2.13 -30.62 8.29
N VAL A 452 -2.04 -31.86 8.78
CA VAL A 452 -3.18 -32.55 9.38
C VAL A 452 -3.73 -31.78 10.58
N LYS A 453 -2.85 -31.27 11.46
CA LYS A 453 -3.26 -30.41 12.60
C LYS A 453 -3.93 -29.10 12.17
N ARG A 454 -3.74 -28.68 10.92
CA ARG A 454 -4.40 -27.50 10.32
C ARG A 454 -5.69 -27.83 9.57
N GLY A 455 -6.11 -29.09 9.56
CA GLY A 455 -7.36 -29.51 8.93
C GLY A 455 -7.24 -29.95 7.47
N TYR A 456 -6.04 -30.28 6.99
CA TYR A 456 -5.80 -30.74 5.62
C TYR A 456 -5.52 -32.24 5.58
N ALA A 457 -5.99 -32.92 4.53
CA ALA A 457 -5.44 -34.23 4.16
C ALA A 457 -4.08 -33.99 3.48
N ALA A 458 -3.00 -34.50 4.06
CA ALA A 458 -1.64 -34.20 3.62
C ALA A 458 -0.90 -35.45 3.13
N LEU A 459 -0.09 -35.29 2.09
CA LEU A 459 0.75 -36.33 1.51
C LEU A 459 2.16 -35.77 1.24
N ALA A 460 3.20 -36.36 1.81
CA ALA A 460 4.61 -36.05 1.52
C ALA A 460 5.28 -37.30 0.92
N MET A 461 5.73 -37.21 -0.33
CA MET A 461 6.29 -38.34 -1.07
C MET A 461 7.80 -38.24 -1.25
N ASP A 462 8.46 -39.38 -1.37
CA ASP A 462 9.86 -39.47 -1.74
C ASP A 462 10.01 -39.40 -3.27
N LEU A 463 10.86 -38.52 -3.75
CA LEU A 463 11.08 -38.28 -5.18
C LEU A 463 12.32 -39.01 -5.72
N GLY A 464 13.10 -39.67 -4.85
CA GLY A 464 14.31 -40.40 -5.20
C GLY A 464 14.15 -41.92 -5.17
N GLY A 465 12.92 -42.42 -5.07
CA GLY A 465 12.63 -43.85 -5.00
C GLY A 465 13.09 -44.53 -3.71
N CYS A 466 13.25 -43.78 -2.63
CA CYS A 466 13.67 -44.27 -1.32
C CYS A 466 12.46 -44.51 -0.39
N GLY A 467 12.62 -45.45 0.55
CA GLY A 467 11.64 -45.74 1.60
C GLY A 467 11.83 -44.89 2.87
N PRO A 468 11.11 -45.20 3.97
CA PRO A 468 11.15 -44.43 5.21
C PRO A 468 12.53 -44.31 5.85
N ASP A 469 13.38 -45.34 5.67
CA ASP A 469 14.75 -45.38 6.19
C ASP A 469 15.77 -44.71 5.25
N LYS A 470 15.31 -43.97 4.23
CA LYS A 470 16.11 -43.37 3.15
C LYS A 470 16.91 -44.39 2.34
N GLN A 471 16.53 -45.67 2.43
CA GLN A 471 17.10 -46.74 1.65
C GLN A 471 16.35 -46.89 0.33
N ARG A 472 17.07 -47.21 -0.73
CA ARG A 472 16.48 -47.38 -2.06
C ARG A 472 15.45 -48.51 -2.05
N LEU A 473 14.26 -48.25 -2.58
CA LEU A 473 13.27 -49.29 -2.81
C LEU A 473 13.73 -50.19 -3.96
N PRO A 474 13.50 -51.52 -3.87
CA PRO A 474 13.87 -52.46 -4.93
C PRO A 474 13.15 -52.17 -6.26
N ASP A 475 12.01 -51.50 -6.19
CA ASP A 475 11.17 -51.05 -7.29
C ASP A 475 10.94 -49.53 -7.28
N GLY A 476 11.86 -48.76 -6.69
CA GLY A 476 11.83 -47.31 -6.75
C GLY A 476 12.06 -46.77 -8.16
N GLY A 477 11.51 -45.58 -8.45
CA GLY A 477 11.85 -44.80 -9.65
C GLY A 477 13.33 -44.41 -9.71
N PRO A 478 13.78 -43.64 -10.72
CA PRO A 478 15.18 -43.19 -10.84
C PRO A 478 15.66 -42.40 -9.61
N ALA A 479 16.99 -42.37 -9.39
CA ALA A 479 17.58 -41.50 -8.38
C ALA A 479 17.53 -40.03 -8.83
N GLN A 480 17.70 -39.11 -7.89
CA GLN A 480 17.78 -37.68 -8.17
C GLN A 480 19.21 -37.21 -8.45
N ASP A 481 20.07 -38.09 -8.97
CA ASP A 481 21.44 -37.78 -9.35
C ASP A 481 21.55 -37.48 -10.85
N HIS A 482 22.67 -36.87 -11.24
CA HIS A 482 22.99 -36.55 -12.64
C HIS A 482 23.75 -37.68 -13.35
N SER A 483 23.74 -38.91 -12.81
CA SER A 483 24.60 -40.02 -13.28
C SER A 483 23.98 -40.91 -14.34
#